data_AF-A0AAW3TWV8-F1
#
_entry.id   AF-A0AAW3TWV8-F1
#
_cell.length_a   1.000
_cell.length_b   1.000
_cell.length_c   1.000
_cell.angle_alpha   90.00
_cell.angle_beta   90.00
_cell.angle_gamma   90.00
#
_symmetry.space_group_name_H-M   'P 1'
#
loop_
_entity.id
_entity.type
_entity.pdbx_description
1 polymer ?
#
loop_
_entity_poly.entity_id
_entity_poly.type
_entity_poly.pdbx_seq_one_letter_code
_entity_poly.pdbx_strand_id
1 'polypeptide(L)'
;MTTTVDIAPASDPLWHRLLSGEIKPTYRCLALRILMIRLTHAYRDGSADKADIVAELRTFFRDNARFAAPDYATIAEASAR
;
A
#
# COMPACT_ATOMS: atom_id res chain seq x y z
N MET A 1 -17.24 12.88 -10.14
CA MET A 1 -16.31 13.35 -9.09
C MET A 1 -15.17 12.36 -9.01
N THR A 2 -14.02 12.70 -9.57
CA THR A 2 -12.80 11.87 -9.47
C THR A 2 -12.19 12.13 -8.10
N THR A 3 -12.38 11.20 -7.16
CA THR A 3 -11.67 11.20 -5.87
C THR A 3 -10.19 11.07 -6.17
N THR A 4 -9.47 12.20 -6.16
CA THR A 4 -8.02 12.24 -6.30
C THR A 4 -7.46 11.80 -4.95
N VAL A 5 -7.11 10.52 -4.85
CA VAL A 5 -6.40 9.98 -3.69
C VAL A 5 -4.96 10.48 -3.81
N ASP A 6 -4.51 11.29 -2.84
CA ASP A 6 -3.13 11.76 -2.78
C ASP A 6 -2.23 10.62 -2.29
N ILE A 7 -1.70 9.86 -3.25
CA ILE A 7 -0.85 8.70 -2.99
C ILE A 7 0.58 9.16 -2.70
N ALA A 8 1.12 8.75 -1.55
CA ALA A 8 2.44 9.11 -1.06
C ALA A 8 3.53 8.82 -2.11
N PRO A 9 4.61 9.63 -2.14
CA PRO A 9 5.73 9.38 -3.05
C PRO A 9 6.36 8.01 -2.78
N ALA A 10 6.98 7.37 -3.79
CA ALA A 10 7.57 6.04 -3.61
C ALA A 10 8.70 6.00 -2.57
N SER A 11 9.35 7.14 -2.33
CA SER A 11 10.39 7.30 -1.32
C SER A 11 9.85 7.47 0.11
N ASP A 12 8.53 7.52 0.29
CA ASP A 12 7.94 7.71 1.61
C ASP A 12 8.22 6.50 2.53
N PRO A 13 8.70 6.72 3.77
CA PRO A 13 8.96 5.64 4.72
C PRO A 13 7.70 4.83 5.08
N LEU A 14 6.50 5.38 4.88
CA LEU A 14 5.23 4.67 5.00
C LEU A 14 5.27 3.30 4.30
N TRP A 15 5.80 3.25 3.08
CA TRP A 15 5.81 2.01 2.31
C TRP A 15 6.67 0.94 2.95
N HIS A 16 7.82 1.34 3.49
CA HIS A 16 8.67 0.43 4.25
C HIS A 16 7.95 -0.09 5.49
N ARG A 17 7.37 0.81 6.30
CA ARG A 17 6.64 0.45 7.53
C ARG A 17 5.46 -0.50 7.24
N LEU A 18 4.77 -0.28 6.13
CA LEU A 18 3.64 -1.09 5.68
C LEU A 18 4.08 -2.49 5.21
N LEU A 19 5.07 -2.56 4.33
CA LEU A 19 5.54 -3.80 3.71
C LEU A 19 6.48 -4.61 4.61
N SER A 20 7.13 -3.97 5.59
CA SER A 20 7.83 -4.66 6.68
C SER A 20 6.84 -5.24 7.69
N GLY A 21 5.62 -4.71 7.74
CA GLY A 21 4.56 -5.05 8.68
C GLY A 21 4.73 -4.42 10.06
N GLU A 22 5.50 -3.33 10.17
CA GLU A 22 5.52 -2.44 11.32
C GLU A 22 4.13 -1.84 11.57
N ILE A 23 3.44 -1.47 10.49
CA ILE A 23 2.02 -1.11 10.54
C ILE A 23 1.17 -2.20 9.89
N LYS A 24 0.06 -2.55 10.52
CA LYS A 24 -0.91 -3.57 10.04
C LYS A 24 -2.32 -2.99 9.99
N PRO A 25 -2.62 -2.15 8.98
CA PRO A 25 -3.96 -1.60 8.82
C PRO A 25 -4.96 -2.69 8.42
N THR A 26 -6.22 -2.48 8.79
CA THR A 26 -7.31 -3.38 8.41
C THR A 26 -7.80 -3.04 7.01
N TYR A 27 -7.63 -3.95 6.07
CA TYR A 27 -8.09 -3.78 4.69
C TYR A 27 -9.55 -4.24 4.54
N ARG A 28 -10.43 -3.36 4.04
CA ARG A 28 -11.80 -3.67 3.64
C ARG A 28 -11.86 -4.25 2.24
N CYS A 29 -11.00 -3.78 1.33
CA CYS A 29 -10.89 -4.33 -0.02
C CYS A 29 -10.17 -5.69 -0.01
N LEU A 30 -10.85 -6.75 -0.41
CA LEU A 30 -10.27 -8.10 -0.49
C LEU A 30 -9.10 -8.16 -1.50
N ALA A 31 -9.23 -7.48 -2.64
CA ALA A 31 -8.17 -7.43 -3.65
C ALA A 31 -6.90 -6.78 -3.09
N LEU A 32 -7.03 -5.68 -2.35
CA LEU A 32 -5.91 -5.06 -1.65
C LEU A 32 -5.32 -6.00 -0.60
N ARG A 33 -6.15 -6.69 0.18
CA ARG A 33 -5.67 -7.63 1.20
C ARG A 33 -4.82 -8.75 0.60
N ILE A 34 -5.26 -9.33 -0.51
CA ILE A 34 -4.52 -10.38 -1.23
C ILE A 34 -3.21 -9.82 -1.79
N LEU A 35 -3.26 -8.64 -2.42
CA LEU A 35 -2.07 -7.97 -2.94
C LEU A 35 -1.05 -7.71 -1.81
N MET A 36 -1.50 -7.16 -0.69
CA MET A 36 -0.64 -6.86 0.45
C MET A 36 0.04 -8.11 1.02
N ILE A 37 -0.65 -9.26 1.08
CA ILE A 37 -0.03 -10.53 1.50
C ILE A 37 1.12 -10.91 0.57
N ARG A 38 0.89 -10.85 -0.76
CA ARG A 38 1.92 -11.17 -1.76
C ARG A 38 3.10 -10.21 -1.69
N LEU A 39 2.83 -8.91 -1.66
CA LEU A 39 3.87 -7.87 -1.67
C LEU A 39 4.69 -7.86 -0.36
N THR A 40 4.04 -8.03 0.78
CA THR A 40 4.73 -8.15 2.09
C THR A 40 5.66 -9.36 2.12
N HIS A 41 5.22 -10.49 1.55
CA HIS A 41 6.06 -11.68 1.45
C HIS A 41 7.28 -11.42 0.56
N ALA A 42 7.07 -10.93 -0.66
CA ALA A 42 8.15 -10.61 -1.60
C ALA A 42 9.14 -9.58 -1.02
N TYR A 43 8.65 -8.59 -0.29
CA TYR A 43 9.46 -7.54 0.33
C TYR A 43 10.38 -8.06 1.43
N ARG A 44 9.91 -9.03 2.22
CA ARG A 44 10.66 -9.62 3.33
C ARG A 44 11.62 -10.72 2.89
N ASP A 45 11.19 -11.53 1.93
CA ASP A 45 11.98 -12.61 1.36
C ASP A 45 13.09 -12.10 0.43
N GLY A 46 12.93 -10.88 -0.12
CA GLY A 46 13.89 -10.29 -1.05
C GLY A 46 13.82 -10.87 -2.46
N SER A 47 12.73 -11.56 -2.80
CA SER A 47 12.50 -12.16 -4.12
C SER A 47 12.20 -11.14 -5.23
N ALA A 48 11.90 -9.89 -4.87
CA ALA A 48 11.70 -8.80 -5.82
C ALA A 48 12.32 -7.49 -5.31
N ASP A 49 12.63 -6.58 -6.24
CA ASP A 49 13.16 -5.27 -5.89
C ASP A 49 12.12 -4.46 -5.12
N LYS A 50 12.57 -3.79 -4.05
CA LYS A 50 11.69 -3.00 -3.18
C LYS A 50 11.03 -1.86 -3.93
N ALA A 51 11.71 -1.25 -4.89
CA ALA A 51 11.14 -0.18 -5.71
C ALA A 51 10.01 -0.68 -6.60
N ASP A 52 10.16 -1.86 -7.20
CA ASP A 52 9.11 -2.49 -8.01
C ASP A 52 7.88 -2.85 -7.18
N ILE A 53 8.08 -3.42 -5.99
CA ILE A 53 6.99 -3.73 -5.05
C ILE A 53 6.19 -2.46 -4.69
N VAL A 54 6.88 -1.36 -4.39
CA VAL A 54 6.24 -0.08 -4.06
C VAL A 54 5.54 0.51 -5.29
N ALA A 55 6.15 0.42 -6.47
CA ALA A 55 5.55 0.89 -7.71
C ALA A 55 4.25 0.14 -8.05
N GLU A 56 4.24 -1.18 -7.85
CA GLU A 56 3.06 -2.02 -8.06
C GLU A 56 1.92 -1.62 -7.11
N LEU A 57 2.22 -1.46 -5.81
CA LEU A 57 1.23 -1.04 -4.82
C LEU A 57 0.64 0.34 -5.14
N ARG A 58 1.50 1.30 -5.52
CA ARG A 58 1.06 2.66 -5.91
C ARG A 58 0.21 2.63 -7.17
N THR A 59 0.55 1.78 -8.14
CA THR A 59 -0.25 1.59 -9.37
C THR A 59 -1.61 1.00 -9.02
N PHE A 60 -1.67 0.00 -8.13
CA PHE A 60 -2.94 -0.56 -7.67
C PHE A 60 -3.86 0.50 -7.07
N PHE A 61 -3.35 1.34 -6.17
CA PHE A 61 -4.14 2.42 -5.57
C PHE A 61 -4.61 3.45 -6.59
N ARG A 62 -3.80 3.74 -7.61
CA ARG A 62 -4.16 4.68 -8.68
C ARG A 62 -5.28 4.14 -9.57
N ASP A 63 -5.15 2.90 -10.02
CA ASP A 63 -6.13 2.24 -10.90
C ASP A 63 -7.43 1.91 -10.16
N ASN A 64 -7.35 1.64 -8.85
CA ASN A 64 -8.49 1.24 -8.03
C ASN A 64 -8.92 2.32 -7.02
N ALA A 65 -8.55 3.58 -7.25
CA ALA A 65 -8.76 4.70 -6.31
C ALA A 65 -10.22 4.79 -5.83
N ARG A 66 -11.19 4.51 -6.70
CA ARG A 66 -12.63 4.45 -6.36
C ARG A 66 -12.95 3.53 -5.18
N PHE A 67 -12.27 2.39 -5.06
CA PHE A 67 -12.57 1.36 -4.07
C PHE A 67 -11.53 1.29 -2.96
N ALA A 68 -10.28 1.63 -3.28
CA ALA A 68 -9.15 1.56 -2.37
C ALA A 68 -8.88 2.88 -1.62
N ALA A 69 -9.55 3.99 -1.97
CA ALA A 69 -9.48 5.26 -1.23
C ALA A 69 -9.70 5.12 0.30
N PRO A 70 -10.75 4.45 0.80
CA PRO A 70 -10.95 4.31 2.24
C PRO A 70 -9.84 3.51 2.92
N ASP A 71 -9.32 2.47 2.24
CA ASP A 71 -8.20 1.68 2.75
C ASP A 71 -6.90 2.50 2.78
N TYR A 72 -6.65 3.29 1.73
CA TYR A 72 -5.50 4.18 1.67
C TYR A 72 -5.53 5.24 2.77
N ALA A 73 -6.70 5.84 3.04
CA ALA A 73 -6.85 6.78 4.15
C ALA A 73 -6.49 6.14 5.50
N THR A 74 -6.96 4.91 5.75
CA THR A 74 -6.61 4.16 6.97
C THR A 74 -5.10 3.86 7.06
N ILE A 75 -4.44 3.55 5.94
CA ILE A 75 -2.99 3.34 5.89
C ILE A 75 -2.24 4.65 6.21
N ALA A 76 -2.64 5.76 5.61
CA ALA A 76 -2.03 7.07 5.83
C ALA A 76 -2.17 7.52 7.29
N GLU A 77 -3.35 7.35 7.89
CA GLU A 77 -3.59 7.62 9.31
C GLU A 77 -2.73 6.74 10.23
N ALA A 78 -2.55 5.46 9.88
CA ALA A 78 -1.71 4.54 10.64
C ALA A 78 -0.22 4.90 10.58
N SER A 79 0.23 5.58 9.53
CA SER A 79 1.62 6.05 9.39
C SER A 79 1.95 7.29 10.19
N ALA A 80 0.93 8.08 10.56
CA ALA A 80 1.09 9.31 11.33
C ALA A 80 1.19 9.08 12.85
N ARG A 81 1.04 7.83 13.30
CA ARG A 81 1.20 7.39 14.69
C ARG A 81 2.57 6.75 14.91
#